data_AF-A0A7S1CXU0-F1
#
_entry.id   AF-A0A7S1CXU0-F1
#
_cell.length_a   1.000
_cell.length_b   1.000
_cell.length_c   1.000
_cell.angle_alpha   90.00
_cell.angle_beta   90.00
_cell.angle_gamma   90.00
#
_symmetry.space_group_name_H-M   'P 1'
#
loop_
_entity.id
_entity.type
_entity.pdbx_description
1 polymer ?
#
loop_
_entity_poly.entity_id
_entity_poly.type
_entity_poly.pdbx_seq_one_letter_code
_entity_poly.pdbx_strand_id
1 'polypeptide(L)'
;VQKDMGCYPASYEEYDGIILPGSYNGAYDPDEWIARLKRELHETLIPQEKPILGVCFGHQLLAHSYDDGHAQPCPAGPQYGHRVMMVSPSSSPSSSSSSSSHPPDAHDLFVRDSPPTSDAAAAVASSSSSSKTAVSMLYTHNDMVARLPSNAVCLGGNDAVPIQSALYRSDGLKTIAVTFQAHPEYAAEGPTQPTLRKVLEIGNGRTEHEIETAMEEIENHWQDIENDSFRAMWRSGIRLGWFPP
;
A
#
# COMPACT_ATOMS: atom_id res chain seq x y z
N VAL A 1 -15.49 20.36 -19.03
CA VAL A 1 -15.15 19.07 -19.67
C VAL A 1 -15.95 18.00 -18.95
N GLN A 2 -16.99 17.48 -19.59
CA GLN A 2 -17.76 16.35 -19.07
C GLN A 2 -16.82 15.15 -19.18
N LYS A 3 -16.22 14.73 -18.05
CA LYS A 3 -15.39 13.51 -18.01
C LYS A 3 -16.33 12.35 -18.33
N ASP A 4 -16.03 11.56 -19.36
CA ASP A 4 -16.74 10.33 -19.67
C ASP A 4 -16.63 9.39 -18.46
N MET A 5 -17.64 9.42 -17.59
CA MET A 5 -17.74 8.54 -16.43
C MET A 5 -18.04 7.12 -16.93
N GLY A 6 -17.14 6.18 -16.66
CA GLY A 6 -17.41 4.75 -16.83
C GLY A 6 -17.09 4.15 -18.22
N CYS A 7 -16.21 4.77 -19.02
CA CYS A 7 -15.63 4.07 -20.17
C CYS A 7 -14.49 3.15 -19.69
N TYR A 8 -14.68 1.84 -19.82
CA TYR A 8 -13.64 0.83 -19.61
C TYR A 8 -13.12 0.39 -20.99
N PRO A 9 -11.83 0.02 -21.10
CA PRO A 9 -11.31 -0.45 -22.38
C PRO A 9 -11.99 -1.77 -22.77
N ALA A 10 -12.07 -2.04 -24.07
CA ALA A 10 -12.66 -3.29 -24.56
C ALA A 10 -11.79 -4.52 -24.24
N SER A 11 -10.50 -4.31 -23.97
CA SER A 11 -9.52 -5.32 -23.56
C SER A 11 -8.46 -4.66 -22.69
N TYR A 12 -7.83 -5.44 -21.80
CA TYR A 12 -6.72 -4.98 -20.97
C TYR A 12 -5.35 -5.49 -21.47
N GLU A 13 -5.30 -6.18 -22.61
CA GLU A 13 -4.07 -6.83 -23.12
C GLU A 13 -2.88 -5.87 -23.23
N GLU A 14 -3.12 -4.64 -23.72
CA GLU A 14 -2.09 -3.62 -23.92
C GLU A 14 -1.55 -2.99 -22.63
N TYR A 15 -2.18 -3.25 -21.49
CA TYR A 15 -1.76 -2.69 -20.20
C TYR A 15 -0.91 -3.70 -19.44
N ASP A 16 0.31 -3.29 -19.07
CA ASP A 16 1.23 -4.09 -18.24
C ASP A 16 0.77 -4.20 -16.78
N GLY A 17 -0.16 -3.36 -16.36
CA GLY A 17 -0.72 -3.37 -15.02
C GLY A 17 -1.79 -2.30 -14.81
N ILE A 18 -2.41 -2.37 -13.63
CA ILE A 18 -3.53 -1.52 -13.24
C ILE A 18 -3.17 -0.81 -11.94
N ILE A 19 -3.49 0.48 -11.85
CA ILE A 19 -3.39 1.24 -10.61
C ILE A 19 -4.82 1.58 -10.15
N LEU A 20 -5.16 1.22 -8.92
CA LEU A 20 -6.41 1.58 -8.26
C LEU A 20 -6.11 2.71 -7.25
N PRO A 21 -6.39 3.98 -7.60
CA PRO A 21 -6.04 5.11 -6.76
C PRO A 21 -7.00 5.28 -5.57
N GLY A 22 -6.73 6.29 -4.74
CA GLY A 22 -7.67 6.77 -3.73
C GLY A 22 -8.97 7.33 -4.32
N SER A 23 -10.03 7.36 -3.51
CA SER A 23 -11.35 7.91 -3.83
C SER A 23 -11.95 8.60 -2.61
N TYR A 24 -12.89 9.51 -2.84
CA TYR A 24 -13.74 10.07 -1.78
C TYR A 24 -14.88 9.12 -1.38
N ASN A 25 -15.19 8.13 -2.23
CA ASN A 25 -16.17 7.09 -1.94
C ASN A 25 -15.59 5.98 -1.07
N GLY A 26 -16.45 5.35 -0.27
CA GLY A 26 -16.14 4.11 0.44
C GLY A 26 -16.18 2.90 -0.49
N ALA A 27 -15.37 1.88 -0.22
CA ALA A 27 -15.32 0.65 -1.02
C ALA A 27 -16.66 -0.12 -1.09
N TYR A 28 -17.56 0.14 -0.14
CA TYR A 28 -18.87 -0.48 0.02
C TYR A 28 -20.03 0.48 -0.35
N ASP A 29 -19.73 1.67 -0.88
CA ASP A 29 -20.75 2.58 -1.34
C ASP A 29 -21.59 1.94 -2.48
N PRO A 30 -22.89 2.29 -2.57
CA PRO A 30 -23.81 1.65 -3.53
C PRO A 30 -23.65 2.16 -4.97
N ASP A 31 -22.67 3.03 -5.24
CA ASP A 31 -22.44 3.60 -6.57
C ASP A 31 -22.18 2.51 -7.63
N GLU A 32 -22.89 2.61 -8.76
CA GLU A 32 -22.84 1.59 -9.82
C GLU A 32 -21.42 1.40 -10.40
N TRP A 33 -20.62 2.46 -10.46
CA TRP A 33 -19.25 2.36 -10.95
C TRP A 33 -18.36 1.52 -10.02
N ILE A 34 -18.63 1.51 -8.71
CA ILE A 34 -17.91 0.69 -7.72
C ILE A 34 -18.27 -0.77 -7.91
N ALA A 35 -19.58 -1.06 -8.03
CA ALA A 35 -20.06 -2.40 -8.33
C ALA A 35 -19.47 -2.92 -9.66
N ARG A 36 -19.44 -2.07 -10.69
CA ARG A 36 -18.81 -2.40 -11.96
C ARG A 36 -17.31 -2.64 -11.81
N LEU A 37 -16.58 -1.80 -11.07
CA LEU A 37 -15.14 -1.99 -10.86
C LEU A 37 -14.84 -3.31 -10.13
N LYS A 38 -15.63 -3.68 -9.11
CA LYS A 38 -15.52 -5.00 -8.44
C LYS A 38 -15.73 -6.14 -9.43
N ARG A 39 -16.71 -6.02 -10.32
CA ARG A 39 -16.97 -7.00 -11.38
C ARG A 39 -15.79 -7.10 -12.36
N GLU A 40 -15.26 -5.98 -12.85
CA GLU A 40 -14.09 -5.96 -13.75
C GLU A 40 -12.86 -6.59 -13.10
N LEU A 41 -12.66 -6.37 -11.79
CA LEU A 41 -11.58 -7.02 -11.04
C LEU A 41 -11.70 -8.55 -11.10
N HIS A 42 -12.89 -9.10 -10.82
CA HIS A 42 -13.09 -10.55 -10.69
C HIS A 42 -13.38 -11.29 -11.98
N GLU A 43 -14.05 -10.66 -12.94
CA GLU A 43 -14.40 -11.29 -14.23
C GLU A 43 -13.27 -11.16 -15.25
N THR A 44 -12.38 -10.18 -15.10
CA THR A 44 -11.37 -9.86 -16.11
C THR A 44 -9.95 -9.76 -15.55
N LEU A 45 -9.68 -8.81 -14.66
CA LEU A 45 -8.29 -8.45 -14.29
C LEU A 45 -7.59 -9.54 -13.48
N ILE A 46 -8.25 -10.09 -12.47
CA ILE A 46 -7.72 -11.18 -11.63
C ILE A 46 -7.55 -12.47 -12.44
N PRO A 47 -8.55 -12.95 -13.23
CA PRO A 47 -8.39 -14.12 -14.09
C PRO A 47 -7.28 -13.98 -15.14
N GLN A 48 -7.06 -12.79 -15.67
CA GLN A 48 -5.95 -12.50 -16.59
C GLN A 48 -4.61 -12.28 -15.87
N GLU A 49 -4.59 -12.39 -14.54
CA GLU A 49 -3.43 -12.13 -13.68
C GLU A 49 -2.76 -10.78 -13.98
N LYS A 50 -3.55 -9.75 -14.30
CA LYS A 50 -3.06 -8.40 -14.50
C LYS A 50 -2.48 -7.88 -13.18
N PRO A 51 -1.23 -7.40 -13.14
CA PRO A 51 -0.66 -6.85 -11.91
C PRO A 51 -1.42 -5.60 -11.46
N ILE A 52 -1.75 -5.51 -10.17
CA ILE A 52 -2.54 -4.42 -9.59
C ILE A 52 -1.76 -3.75 -8.45
N LEU A 53 -1.65 -2.43 -8.51
CA LEU A 53 -1.24 -1.60 -7.37
C LEU A 53 -2.47 -0.88 -6.81
N GLY A 54 -2.82 -1.12 -5.56
CA GLY A 54 -3.96 -0.47 -4.90
C GLY A 54 -3.53 0.55 -3.84
N VAL A 55 -4.12 1.74 -3.85
CA VAL A 55 -3.80 2.82 -2.91
C VAL A 55 -5.08 3.32 -2.25
N CYS A 56 -5.08 3.40 -0.91
CA CYS A 56 -6.19 3.87 -0.08
C CYS A 56 -7.52 3.18 -0.42
N PHE A 57 -8.41 3.82 -1.18
CA PHE A 57 -9.62 3.19 -1.71
C PHE A 57 -9.32 1.92 -2.50
N GLY A 58 -8.28 1.89 -3.35
CA GLY A 58 -7.90 0.69 -4.09
C GLY A 58 -7.52 -0.49 -3.20
N HIS A 59 -6.86 -0.22 -2.06
CA HIS A 59 -6.56 -1.24 -1.05
C HIS A 59 -7.83 -1.80 -0.41
N GLN A 60 -8.76 -0.92 -0.05
CA GLN A 60 -10.03 -1.28 0.57
C GLN A 60 -10.95 -2.01 -0.40
N LEU A 61 -11.06 -1.51 -1.63
CA LEU A 61 -11.89 -2.05 -2.70
C LEU A 61 -11.44 -3.46 -3.06
N LEU A 62 -10.14 -3.67 -3.23
CA LEU A 62 -9.63 -4.98 -3.60
C LEU A 62 -9.88 -6.00 -2.49
N ALA A 63 -9.72 -5.64 -1.21
CA ALA A 63 -10.08 -6.54 -0.12
C ALA A 63 -11.59 -6.83 -0.12
N HIS A 64 -12.40 -5.77 -0.22
CA HIS A 64 -13.84 -5.85 -0.10
C HIS A 64 -14.57 -6.38 -1.35
N SER A 65 -13.86 -6.60 -2.45
CA SER A 65 -14.44 -7.23 -3.64
C SER A 65 -14.54 -8.75 -3.51
N TYR A 66 -13.81 -9.37 -2.58
CA TYR A 66 -13.90 -10.81 -2.31
C TYR A 66 -14.97 -11.11 -1.26
N ASP A 67 -15.60 -12.28 -1.36
CA ASP A 67 -16.68 -12.71 -0.44
C ASP A 67 -16.22 -12.80 1.03
N ASP A 68 -14.98 -13.19 1.27
CA ASP A 68 -14.40 -13.33 2.61
C ASP A 68 -13.57 -12.12 3.07
N GLY A 69 -13.36 -11.12 2.20
CA GLY A 69 -12.69 -9.86 2.53
C GLY A 69 -13.66 -8.74 2.95
N HIS A 70 -13.19 -7.76 3.72
CA HIS A 70 -14.05 -6.71 4.25
C HIS A 70 -13.32 -5.40 4.55
N ALA A 71 -13.85 -4.30 4.02
CA ALA A 71 -13.51 -2.94 4.41
C ALA A 71 -14.67 -2.33 5.21
N GLN A 72 -14.35 -1.43 6.13
CA GLN A 72 -15.30 -0.79 7.05
C GLN A 72 -14.78 0.58 7.51
N PRO A 73 -15.60 1.41 8.16
CA PRO A 73 -15.11 2.56 8.91
C PRO A 73 -14.03 2.18 9.91
N CYS A 74 -12.97 3.00 9.99
CA CYS A 74 -11.89 2.83 10.94
C CYS A 74 -12.40 3.09 12.37
N PRO A 75 -12.39 2.10 13.28
CA PRO A 75 -12.88 2.29 14.65
C PRO A 75 -12.06 3.30 15.45
N ALA A 76 -10.78 3.49 15.10
CA ALA A 76 -9.90 4.50 15.68
C ALA A 76 -10.16 5.92 15.12
N GLY A 77 -11.15 6.07 14.24
CA GLY A 77 -11.43 7.30 13.52
C GLY A 77 -10.45 7.57 12.38
N PRO A 78 -10.61 8.73 11.70
CA PRO A 78 -9.79 9.12 10.57
C PRO A 78 -8.29 9.12 10.89
N GLN A 79 -7.48 8.55 10.01
CA GLN A 79 -6.03 8.59 10.10
C GLN A 79 -5.49 9.54 9.02
N TYR A 80 -4.54 10.40 9.41
CA TYR A 80 -4.00 11.40 8.51
C TYR A 80 -2.57 11.81 8.87
N GLY A 81 -1.82 12.34 7.90
CA GLY A 81 -0.45 12.81 8.11
C GLY A 81 0.55 11.68 8.17
N HIS A 82 1.67 11.89 8.87
CA HIS A 82 2.69 10.87 9.08
C HIS A 82 2.17 9.77 10.00
N ARG A 83 2.25 8.51 9.55
CA ARG A 83 2.04 7.34 10.41
C ARG A 83 3.11 6.30 10.14
N VAL A 84 3.31 5.45 11.14
CA VAL A 84 4.23 4.32 11.08
C VAL A 84 3.44 3.03 10.96
N MET A 85 3.82 2.22 9.97
CA MET A 85 3.39 0.84 9.81
C MET A 85 4.47 -0.08 10.38
N MET A 86 4.09 -1.04 11.21
CA MET A 86 4.98 -2.12 11.61
C MET A 86 4.87 -3.27 10.60
N VAL A 87 5.99 -3.66 10.02
CA VAL A 87 6.08 -4.74 9.04
C VAL A 87 5.76 -6.07 9.71
N SER A 88 4.85 -6.85 9.12
CA SER A 88 4.51 -8.18 9.58
C SER A 88 5.76 -9.07 9.60
N PRO A 89 6.00 -9.86 10.67
CA PRO A 89 7.09 -10.80 10.68
C PRO A 89 6.91 -11.80 9.53
N SER A 90 8.00 -12.01 8.80
CA SER A 90 8.22 -13.12 7.88
C SER A 90 7.66 -14.43 8.45
N SER A 91 6.53 -14.94 7.95
CA SER A 91 6.10 -16.30 8.28
C SER A 91 7.06 -17.27 7.61
N SER A 92 7.99 -17.86 8.39
CA SER A 92 8.77 -19.01 7.92
C SER A 92 7.80 -20.16 7.63
N PRO A 93 7.98 -20.92 6.54
CA PRO A 93 7.18 -22.11 6.31
C PRO A 93 7.39 -23.06 7.49
N SER A 94 6.30 -23.45 8.15
CA SER A 94 6.31 -24.49 9.18
C SER A 94 7.00 -25.73 8.63
N SER A 95 7.97 -26.25 9.36
CA SER A 95 8.81 -27.39 8.97
C SER A 95 7.97 -28.66 8.74
N SER A 96 7.48 -28.84 7.51
CA SER A 96 7.11 -30.14 6.95
C SER A 96 7.15 -30.07 5.42
N SER A 97 8.29 -30.49 4.88
CA SER A 97 8.49 -31.07 3.53
C SER A 97 7.76 -30.43 2.34
N SER A 98 8.42 -29.47 1.69
CA SER A 98 8.86 -29.55 0.30
C SER A 98 9.50 -28.22 -0.10
N SER A 99 10.52 -28.27 -0.94
CA SER A 99 11.33 -27.15 -1.37
C SER A 99 10.51 -26.12 -2.16
N SER A 100 10.05 -25.05 -1.51
CA SER A 100 9.74 -23.79 -2.19
C SER A 100 10.53 -22.67 -1.54
N SER A 101 11.58 -22.20 -2.21
CA SER A 101 12.39 -21.06 -1.81
C SER A 101 11.65 -19.75 -2.10
N HIS A 102 10.56 -19.49 -1.39
CA HIS A 102 9.90 -18.17 -1.45
C HIS A 102 10.43 -17.29 -0.31
N PRO A 103 10.98 -16.10 -0.63
CA PRO A 103 11.33 -15.15 0.42
C PRO A 103 10.06 -14.68 1.14
N PRO A 104 10.17 -14.31 2.43
CA PRO A 104 9.03 -13.84 3.19
C PRO A 104 8.49 -12.51 2.64
N ASP A 105 7.19 -12.49 2.32
CA ASP A 105 6.56 -11.44 1.50
C ASP A 105 6.69 -10.01 2.03
N ALA A 106 6.59 -9.83 3.35
CA ALA A 106 6.65 -8.50 3.97
C ALA A 106 8.09 -7.96 4.07
N HIS A 107 9.06 -8.84 4.26
CA HIS A 107 10.46 -8.44 4.47
C HIS A 107 11.09 -7.92 3.18
N ASP A 108 10.80 -8.54 2.04
CA ASP A 108 11.33 -8.11 0.73
C ASP A 108 10.83 -6.72 0.31
N LEU A 109 9.57 -6.40 0.61
CA LEU A 109 8.99 -5.10 0.27
C LEU A 109 9.53 -3.96 1.13
N PHE A 110 9.74 -4.18 2.43
CA PHE A 110 9.96 -3.08 3.38
C PHE A 110 11.31 -3.11 4.10
N VAL A 111 11.97 -4.25 4.22
CA VAL A 111 13.12 -4.40 5.13
C VAL A 111 14.45 -4.34 4.39
N ARG A 112 15.38 -3.47 4.84
CA ARG A 112 16.67 -3.16 4.19
C ARG A 112 17.49 -4.41 3.94
N ASP A 113 17.81 -4.69 2.68
CA ASP A 113 19.01 -5.45 2.36
C ASP A 113 20.20 -4.49 2.50
N SER A 114 21.27 -4.93 3.18
CA SER A 114 22.53 -4.20 3.16
C SER A 114 22.96 -4.01 1.69
N PRO A 115 23.53 -2.85 1.31
CA PRO A 115 24.02 -2.66 -0.06
C PRO A 115 25.06 -3.74 -0.38
N PRO A 116 25.13 -4.23 -1.64
CA PRO A 116 26.23 -5.09 -2.06
C PRO A 116 27.53 -4.29 -1.96
N THR A 117 28.36 -4.60 -0.97
CA THR A 117 29.66 -3.96 -0.80
C THR A 117 30.56 -4.40 -1.95
N SER A 118 30.87 -3.50 -2.88
CA SER A 118 32.10 -3.59 -3.65
C SER A 118 33.24 -3.01 -2.81
N ASP A 119 34.13 -3.90 -2.40
CA ASP A 119 35.34 -3.78 -1.56
C ASP A 119 35.95 -2.41 -1.14
N ALA A 120 36.29 -2.39 0.16
CA ALA A 120 37.45 -1.76 0.82
C ALA A 120 37.60 -0.22 0.86
N ALA A 121 37.28 0.40 2.01
CA ALA A 121 38.28 1.00 2.93
C ALA A 121 37.63 1.75 4.12
N ALA A 122 38.26 1.60 5.30
CA ALA A 122 38.21 2.45 6.50
C ALA A 122 37.03 2.35 7.51
N ALA A 123 37.14 1.33 8.36
CA ALA A 123 37.17 1.37 9.84
C ALA A 123 36.13 2.15 10.69
N VAL A 124 35.31 1.33 11.39
CA VAL A 124 34.98 1.31 12.83
C VAL A 124 34.38 2.57 13.49
N ALA A 125 33.05 2.56 13.69
CA ALA A 125 32.44 2.40 15.02
C ALA A 125 30.89 2.37 14.94
N SER A 126 30.34 1.19 15.25
CA SER A 126 29.04 0.97 15.92
C SER A 126 27.82 1.80 15.51
N SER A 127 27.02 1.26 14.59
CA SER A 127 25.57 1.18 14.83
C SER A 127 25.06 -0.14 14.27
N SER A 128 24.36 -0.90 15.12
CA SER A 128 23.66 -2.11 14.76
C SER A 128 22.80 -1.86 13.52
N SER A 129 23.05 -2.61 12.44
CA SER A 129 22.15 -2.69 11.28
C SER A 129 20.83 -3.33 11.75
N SER A 130 19.98 -2.51 12.36
CA SER A 130 18.61 -2.84 12.70
C SER A 130 17.83 -2.89 11.39
N SER A 131 17.43 -4.09 10.97
CA SER A 131 16.37 -4.27 9.98
C SER A 131 15.18 -3.39 10.39
N LYS A 132 14.94 -2.27 9.69
CA LYS A 132 13.86 -1.36 10.06
C LYS A 132 12.54 -2.13 9.86
N THR A 133 11.88 -2.49 10.96
CA THR A 133 10.56 -3.11 11.00
C THR A 133 9.44 -2.08 11.00
N ALA A 134 9.79 -0.80 10.90
CA ALA A 134 8.89 0.35 10.92
C ALA A 134 9.03 1.13 9.61
N VAL A 135 7.90 1.42 8.97
CA VAL A 135 7.80 2.10 7.67
C VAL A 135 7.01 3.38 7.84
N SER A 136 7.63 4.53 7.57
CA SER A 136 7.00 5.84 7.66
C SER A 136 6.35 6.22 6.34
N MET A 137 5.04 6.52 6.34
CA MET A 137 4.33 6.98 5.12
C MET A 137 3.25 8.00 5.48
N LEU A 138 2.69 8.63 4.43
CA LEU A 138 1.57 9.56 4.54
C LEU A 138 0.25 8.81 4.43
N TYR A 139 -0.71 9.16 5.28
CA TYR A 139 -2.05 8.57 5.30
C TYR A 139 -3.09 9.67 5.21
N THR A 140 -4.25 9.39 4.62
CA THR A 140 -5.44 10.24 4.61
C THR A 140 -6.69 9.38 4.36
N HIS A 141 -7.19 8.69 5.38
CA HIS A 141 -8.32 7.76 5.21
C HIS A 141 -9.28 7.75 6.40
N ASN A 142 -10.52 7.33 6.13
CA ASN A 142 -11.60 7.17 7.11
C ASN A 142 -11.98 5.71 7.34
N ASP A 143 -11.82 4.90 6.30
CA ASP A 143 -12.11 3.47 6.30
C ASP A 143 -10.82 2.67 6.39
N MET A 144 -10.92 1.39 6.74
CA MET A 144 -9.82 0.44 6.76
C MET A 144 -10.27 -0.93 6.25
N VAL A 145 -9.30 -1.76 5.87
CA VAL A 145 -9.54 -3.20 5.71
C VAL A 145 -9.59 -3.85 7.09
N ALA A 146 -10.74 -4.42 7.45
CA ALA A 146 -10.90 -5.19 8.68
C ALA A 146 -10.62 -6.67 8.50
N ARG A 147 -10.74 -7.19 7.27
CA ARG A 147 -10.44 -8.58 6.95
C ARG A 147 -9.89 -8.71 5.56
N LEU A 148 -8.76 -9.40 5.44
CA LEU A 148 -8.22 -9.81 4.14
C LEU A 148 -8.88 -11.12 3.67
N PRO A 149 -9.07 -11.29 2.35
CA PRO A 149 -9.50 -12.57 1.80
C PRO A 149 -8.41 -13.64 1.93
N SER A 150 -8.77 -14.91 1.78
CA SER A 150 -7.87 -16.06 2.01
C SER A 150 -6.66 -16.09 1.08
N ASN A 151 -6.74 -15.43 -0.08
CA ASN A 151 -5.64 -15.34 -1.04
C ASN A 151 -4.68 -14.15 -0.78
N ALA A 152 -4.88 -13.41 0.31
CA ALA A 152 -4.08 -12.24 0.65
C ALA A 152 -3.27 -12.43 1.94
N VAL A 153 -2.13 -11.73 2.00
CA VAL A 153 -1.21 -11.71 3.13
C VAL A 153 -1.08 -10.28 3.64
N CYS A 154 -1.26 -10.08 4.94
CA CYS A 154 -1.02 -8.80 5.58
C CYS A 154 0.48 -8.51 5.65
N LEU A 155 0.91 -7.39 5.06
CA LEU A 155 2.31 -6.99 5.03
C LEU A 155 2.70 -6.10 6.22
N GLY A 156 1.73 -5.53 6.90
CA GLY A 156 1.96 -4.73 8.10
C GLY A 156 0.77 -3.87 8.50
N GLY A 157 0.87 -3.31 9.70
CA GLY A 157 -0.13 -2.42 10.28
C GLY A 157 0.32 -1.86 11.62
N ASN A 158 -0.62 -1.29 12.36
CA ASN A 158 -0.44 -0.84 13.74
C ASN A 158 -1.72 -1.08 14.54
N ASP A 159 -1.73 -0.68 15.81
CA ASP A 159 -2.85 -0.93 16.72
C ASP A 159 -4.16 -0.25 16.27
N ALA A 160 -4.07 0.91 15.60
CA ALA A 160 -5.23 1.63 15.10
C ALA A 160 -5.78 1.02 13.79
N VAL A 161 -4.87 0.60 12.91
CA VAL A 161 -5.17 0.04 11.59
C VAL A 161 -4.31 -1.21 11.39
N PRO A 162 -4.81 -2.41 11.72
CA PRO A 162 -3.99 -3.63 11.71
C PRO A 162 -3.56 -4.10 10.31
N ILE A 163 -4.25 -3.65 9.26
CA ILE A 163 -3.96 -3.99 7.86
C ILE A 163 -3.75 -2.68 7.11
N GLN A 164 -2.50 -2.22 7.05
CA GLN A 164 -2.11 -1.02 6.30
C GLN A 164 -1.51 -1.36 4.93
N SER A 165 -1.12 -2.61 4.71
CA SER A 165 -0.66 -3.07 3.41
C SER A 165 -0.92 -4.57 3.24
N ALA A 166 -1.18 -5.00 2.02
CA ALA A 166 -1.44 -6.40 1.71
C ALA A 166 -0.95 -6.81 0.32
N LEU A 167 -0.55 -8.07 0.21
CA LEU A 167 -0.18 -8.75 -1.04
C LEU A 167 -1.25 -9.78 -1.38
N TYR A 168 -1.66 -9.86 -2.64
CA TYR A 168 -2.66 -10.82 -3.13
C TYR A 168 -2.02 -11.80 -4.11
N ARG A 169 -2.44 -13.07 -4.01
CA ARG A 169 -1.93 -14.14 -4.87
C ARG A 169 -2.99 -14.77 -5.77
N SER A 170 -2.55 -15.14 -6.97
CA SER A 170 -3.21 -16.11 -7.86
C SER A 170 -2.55 -17.47 -7.70
N ASP A 171 -3.36 -18.54 -7.75
CA ASP A 171 -2.93 -19.94 -7.63
C ASP A 171 -1.99 -20.23 -6.44
N GLY A 172 -2.16 -19.47 -5.36
CA GLY A 172 -1.38 -19.58 -4.11
C GLY A 172 0.09 -19.14 -4.20
N LEU A 173 0.61 -18.80 -5.39
CA LEU A 173 2.05 -18.57 -5.61
C LEU A 173 2.36 -17.23 -6.26
N LYS A 174 1.66 -16.85 -7.34
CA LYS A 174 1.98 -15.64 -8.11
C LYS A 174 1.40 -14.40 -7.43
N THR A 175 2.21 -13.37 -7.22
CA THR A 175 1.69 -12.08 -6.76
C THR A 175 0.97 -11.38 -7.90
N ILE A 176 -0.29 -11.03 -7.66
CA ILE A 176 -1.12 -10.28 -8.62
C ILE A 176 -1.43 -8.87 -8.13
N ALA A 177 -1.35 -8.61 -6.82
CA ALA A 177 -1.52 -7.26 -6.32
C ALA A 177 -0.66 -6.95 -5.11
N VAL A 178 -0.23 -5.70 -5.01
CA VAL A 178 0.33 -5.09 -3.80
C VAL A 178 -0.49 -3.85 -3.50
N THR A 179 -0.86 -3.66 -2.23
CA THR A 179 -1.79 -2.59 -1.86
C THR A 179 -1.36 -1.87 -0.60
N PHE A 180 -1.70 -0.59 -0.50
CA PHE A 180 -1.34 0.31 0.58
C PHE A 180 -2.56 1.09 1.04
N GLN A 181 -2.79 1.15 2.34
CA GLN A 181 -3.73 2.09 2.96
C GLN A 181 -3.14 3.51 2.98
N ALA A 182 -1.81 3.62 2.98
CA ALA A 182 -1.05 4.85 2.82
C ALA A 182 -1.13 5.42 1.40
N HIS A 183 -0.61 6.64 1.23
CA HIS A 183 -0.40 7.35 -0.02
C HIS A 183 1.10 7.55 -0.29
N PRO A 184 1.85 6.51 -0.68
CA PRO A 184 3.26 6.65 -1.00
C PRO A 184 3.52 7.59 -2.18
N GLU A 185 2.54 7.81 -3.05
CA GLU A 185 2.61 8.77 -4.16
C GLU A 185 2.72 10.23 -3.70
N TYR A 186 2.25 10.55 -2.49
CA TYR A 186 2.39 11.91 -1.94
C TYR A 186 3.84 12.26 -1.62
N ALA A 187 4.76 11.29 -1.56
CA ALA A 187 6.16 11.57 -1.28
C ALA A 187 6.93 12.20 -2.46
N ALA A 188 6.42 12.14 -3.70
CA ALA A 188 7.15 12.56 -4.90
C ALA A 188 7.35 14.09 -5.02
N GLU A 189 6.50 14.84 -4.35
CA GLU A 189 6.34 16.30 -4.35
C GLU A 189 7.20 17.19 -3.41
N GLY A 190 7.83 16.61 -2.37
CA GLY A 190 8.48 17.34 -1.25
C GLY A 190 7.58 17.61 -0.02
N PRO A 191 8.13 18.03 1.14
CA PRO A 191 7.37 18.14 2.40
C PRO A 191 6.36 19.29 2.44
N THR A 192 6.59 20.36 1.68
CA THR A 192 5.79 21.59 1.72
C THR A 192 4.66 21.60 0.70
N GLN A 193 4.29 20.45 0.14
CA GLN A 193 3.33 20.37 -0.96
C GLN A 193 1.97 20.98 -0.62
N PRO A 194 1.49 21.94 -1.42
CA PRO A 194 0.14 22.48 -1.29
C PRO A 194 -0.95 21.42 -1.42
N THR A 195 -0.70 20.35 -2.18
CA THR A 195 -1.64 19.24 -2.38
C THR A 195 -1.91 18.52 -1.07
N LEU A 196 -0.87 18.16 -0.31
CA LEU A 196 -1.03 17.44 0.96
C LEU A 196 -1.80 18.27 1.98
N ARG A 197 -1.46 19.57 2.11
CA ARG A 197 -2.21 20.48 2.99
C ARG A 197 -3.69 20.54 2.60
N LYS A 198 -3.99 20.69 1.30
CA LYS A 198 -5.38 20.69 0.82
C LYS A 198 -6.12 19.39 1.12
N VAL A 199 -5.48 18.23 1.00
CA VAL A 199 -6.12 16.95 1.35
C VAL A 199 -6.43 16.90 2.85
N LEU A 200 -5.56 17.43 3.70
CA LEU A 200 -5.81 17.55 5.13
C LEU A 200 -6.97 18.52 5.44
N GLU A 201 -7.03 19.67 4.74
CA GLU A 201 -8.10 20.67 4.87
C GLU A 201 -9.48 20.15 4.42
N ILE A 202 -9.53 19.38 3.32
CA ILE A 202 -10.79 18.87 2.74
C ILE A 202 -11.44 17.81 3.65
N GLY A 203 -10.64 17.05 4.41
CA GLY A 203 -11.17 15.94 5.20
C GLY A 203 -11.68 16.34 6.60
N ASN A 204 -12.88 15.87 6.93
CA ASN A 204 -13.38 15.62 8.29
C ASN A 204 -13.41 16.78 9.30
N GLY A 205 -13.44 18.03 8.87
CA GLY A 205 -13.63 19.17 9.78
C GLY A 205 -12.48 19.37 10.77
N ARG A 206 -11.25 19.04 10.34
CA ARG A 206 -10.02 19.29 11.11
C ARG A 206 -9.85 20.78 11.38
N THR A 207 -9.34 21.11 12.56
CA THR A 207 -8.98 22.47 12.93
C THR A 207 -7.65 22.87 12.28
N GLU A 208 -7.43 24.17 12.13
CA GLU A 208 -6.16 24.72 11.60
C GLU A 208 -4.97 24.22 12.42
N HIS A 209 -5.11 24.16 13.75
CA HIS A 209 -4.06 23.68 14.64
C HIS A 209 -3.69 22.21 14.39
N GLU A 210 -4.68 21.33 14.21
CA GLU A 210 -4.43 19.92 13.88
C GLU A 210 -3.72 19.76 12.54
N ILE A 211 -4.04 20.60 11.56
CA ILE A 211 -3.39 20.60 10.24
C ILE A 211 -1.94 21.08 10.37
N GLU A 212 -1.69 22.18 11.10
CA GLU A 212 -0.35 22.70 11.34
C GLU A 212 0.53 21.68 12.07
N THR A 213 0.02 21.04 13.13
CA THR A 213 0.76 19.98 13.84
C THR A 213 1.09 18.81 12.92
N ALA A 214 0.13 18.35 12.10
CA ALA A 214 0.39 17.28 11.15
C ALA A 214 1.45 17.67 10.11
N MET A 215 1.40 18.91 9.59
CA MET A 215 2.40 19.41 8.65
C MET A 215 3.80 19.51 9.26
N GLU A 216 3.91 19.95 10.52
CA GLU A 216 5.17 19.98 11.25
C GLU A 216 5.72 18.56 11.48
N GLU A 217 4.87 17.61 11.86
CA GLU A 217 5.26 16.19 11.98
C GLU A 217 5.76 15.61 10.65
N ILE A 218 5.10 15.93 9.54
CA ILE A 218 5.50 15.49 8.20
C ILE A 218 6.88 16.06 7.84
N GLU A 219 7.10 17.36 8.07
CA GLU A 219 8.38 18.00 7.78
C GLU A 219 9.52 17.38 8.61
N ASN A 220 9.27 17.15 9.90
CA ASN A 220 10.25 16.54 10.81
C ASN A 220 10.64 15.10 10.43
N HIS A 221 9.76 14.36 9.75
CA HIS A 221 9.99 12.97 9.34
C HIS A 221 10.14 12.78 7.83
N TRP A 222 10.27 13.87 7.07
CA TRP A 222 10.19 13.83 5.60
C TRP A 222 11.16 12.84 4.97
N GLN A 223 12.41 12.83 5.42
CA GLN A 223 13.43 11.96 4.82
C GLN A 223 13.09 10.48 4.96
N ASP A 224 12.50 10.08 6.09
CA ASP A 224 12.03 8.72 6.31
C ASP A 224 10.80 8.42 5.45
N ILE A 225 9.84 9.34 5.38
CA ILE A 225 8.63 9.23 4.56
C ILE A 225 8.99 9.04 3.08
N GLU A 226 9.90 9.86 2.57
CA GLU A 226 10.33 9.84 1.18
C GLU A 226 11.02 8.52 0.83
N ASN A 227 12.01 8.11 1.65
CA ASN A 227 12.75 6.88 1.43
C ASN A 227 11.87 5.63 1.51
N ASP A 228 11.02 5.56 2.54
CA ASP A 228 10.15 4.41 2.77
C ASP A 228 9.05 4.33 1.69
N SER A 229 8.47 5.47 1.27
CA SER A 229 7.48 5.51 0.19
C SER A 229 8.07 5.14 -1.17
N PHE A 230 9.23 5.71 -1.53
CA PHE A 230 9.93 5.36 -2.77
C PHE A 230 10.23 3.87 -2.81
N ARG A 231 10.76 3.33 -1.70
CA ARG A 231 11.11 1.92 -1.61
C ARG A 231 9.89 1.01 -1.74
N ALA A 232 8.81 1.32 -1.03
CA ALA A 232 7.58 0.57 -1.08
C ALA A 232 7.06 0.48 -2.53
N MET A 233 7.07 1.59 -3.25
CA MET A 233 6.67 1.65 -4.66
C MET A 233 7.62 0.89 -5.59
N TRP A 234 8.93 1.09 -5.44
CA TRP A 234 9.94 0.43 -6.26
C TRP A 234 9.90 -1.09 -6.11
N ARG A 235 9.91 -1.59 -4.86
CA ARG A 235 9.85 -3.03 -4.57
C ARG A 235 8.50 -3.64 -4.98
N SER A 236 7.41 -2.89 -4.86
CA SER A 236 6.11 -3.33 -5.40
C SER A 236 6.17 -3.50 -6.91
N GLY A 237 6.79 -2.55 -7.64
CA GLY A 237 6.97 -2.66 -9.09
C GLY A 237 7.83 -3.85 -9.51
N ILE A 238 8.91 -4.16 -8.78
CA ILE A 238 9.68 -5.41 -9.00
C ILE A 238 8.79 -6.64 -8.74
N ARG A 239 8.06 -6.65 -7.62
CA ARG A 239 7.20 -7.78 -7.23
C ARG A 239 6.07 -8.04 -8.23
N LEU A 240 5.55 -6.98 -8.83
CA LEU A 240 4.51 -7.00 -9.87
C LEU A 240 5.07 -7.23 -11.28
N GLY A 241 6.39 -7.32 -11.43
CA GLY A 241 7.06 -7.58 -12.72
C GLY A 241 7.15 -6.37 -13.65
N TRP A 242 6.89 -5.16 -13.15
CA TRP A 242 7.00 -3.92 -13.92
C TRP A 242 8.45 -3.44 -14.06
N PHE A 243 9.29 -3.77 -13.08
CA PHE A 243 10.70 -3.41 -13.07
C PHE A 243 11.57 -4.68 -12.96
N PRO A 244 12.78 -4.67 -13.55
CA PRO A 244 13.75 -5.73 -13.32
C PRO A 244 14.18 -5.75 -11.84
N PRO A 245 14.55 -6.94 -11.31
CA PRO A 245 15.01 -7.09 -9.93
C PRO A 245 16.34 -6.38 -9.65
#